data_AF-E2BEZ4-F1
#
_entry.id   AF-E2BEZ4-F1
#
_cell.length_a   1.000
_cell.length_b   1.000
_cell.length_c   1.000
_cell.angle_alpha   90.00
_cell.angle_beta   90.00
_cell.angle_gamma   90.00
#
_symmetry.space_group_name_H-M   'P 1'
#
loop_
_entity.id
_entity.type
_entity.pdbx_description
1 polymer ?
#
loop_
_entity_poly.entity_id
_entity_poly.type
_entity_poly.pdbx_seq_one_letter_code
_entity_poly.pdbx_strand_id
1 'polypeptide(L)' 'LPHPPYSPDIAPSDYYLFRSMAHGLANQQFRSYEDISKWLDSWIASKDEHFYRDGIRALPERWEKVVANDGQYF' A
#
# COMPACT_ATOMS: atom_id res chain seq x y z
N LEU A 1 -8.53 -16.17 0.89
CA LEU A 1 -7.34 -16.62 0.14
C LEU A 1 -6.21 -16.83 1.12
N PRO A 2 -5.43 -17.91 1.04
CA PRO A 2 -4.21 -18.04 1.82
C PRO A 2 -3.21 -16.94 1.43
N HIS A 3 -2.47 -16.42 2.41
CA HIS A 3 -1.39 -15.46 2.18
C HIS A 3 -0.04 -16.19 2.32
N PRO A 4 0.73 -16.38 1.23
CA PRO A 4 2.05 -16.98 1.31
C PRO A 4 3.00 -16.15 2.20
N PRO A 5 3.95 -16.80 2.90
CA PRO A 5 4.97 -16.11 3.67
C PRO A 5 5.83 -15.18 2.79
N TYR A 6 6.22 -14.04 3.35
CA TYR A 6 7.13 -13.08 2.73
C TYR A 6 6.64 -12.50 1.39
N SER A 7 5.33 -12.37 1.15
CA SER A 7 4.82 -11.83 -0.12
C SER A 7 4.19 -10.44 0.02
N PRO A 8 4.97 -9.38 0.31
CA PRO A 8 4.46 -8.01 0.41
C PRO A 8 3.96 -7.47 -0.94
N ASP A 9 4.44 -8.03 -2.06
CA ASP A 9 4.04 -7.73 -3.42
C ASP A 9 2.59 -8.14 -3.73
N ILE A 10 1.96 -8.99 -2.92
CA ILE A 10 0.54 -9.36 -3.05
C ILE A 10 -0.31 -8.83 -1.88
N ALA A 11 0.26 -8.07 -0.96
CA ALA A 11 -0.45 -7.43 0.14
C ALA A 11 -0.83 -5.99 -0.26
N PRO A 12 -2.13 -5.66 -0.45
CA PRO A 12 -2.55 -4.32 -0.90
C PRO A 12 -2.09 -3.18 0.00
N SER A 13 -2.00 -3.46 1.31
CA SER A 13 -1.46 -2.51 2.28
C SER A 13 0.00 -2.16 1.97
N ASP A 14 0.83 -3.16 1.68
CA ASP A 14 2.26 -2.94 1.44
C ASP A 14 2.54 -2.36 0.05
N TYR A 15 2.04 -3.00 -1.02
CA TYR A 15 2.41 -2.59 -2.37
C TYR A 15 1.73 -1.29 -2.84
N TYR A 16 0.61 -0.90 -2.22
CA TYR A 16 -0.20 0.25 -2.66
C TYR A 16 -0.34 1.32 -1.58
N LEU A 17 -0.97 1.00 -0.44
CA LEU A 17 -1.30 1.98 0.59
C LEU A 17 -0.04 2.60 1.21
N PHE A 18 0.83 1.77 1.78
CA PHE A 18 2.06 2.21 2.43
C PHE A 18 3.07 2.75 1.41
N ARG A 19 3.10 2.20 0.20
CA ARG A 19 3.89 2.78 -0.90
C ARG A 19 3.48 4.22 -1.21
N SER A 20 2.18 4.49 -1.34
CA SER A 20 1.66 5.85 -1.55
C SER A 20 1.91 6.75 -0.33
N MET A 21 1.75 6.22 0.87
CA MET A 21 1.99 6.95 2.12
C MET A 21 3.47 7.36 2.25
N ALA A 22 4.40 6.47 1.93
CA ALA A 22 5.83 6.74 1.95
C ALA A 22 6.20 7.91 1.02
N HIS A 23 5.57 8.01 -0.16
CA HIS A 23 5.74 9.18 -1.04
C HIS A 23 5.24 10.48 -0.38
N GLY A 24 4.12 10.44 0.34
CA GLY A 24 3.61 11.59 1.09
C GLY A 24 4.52 11.98 2.27
N LEU A 25 5.16 10.99 2.90
CA LEU A 25 6.05 11.17 4.05
C LEU A 25 7.45 11.67 3.69
N ALA A 26 7.91 11.45 2.45
CA ALA A 26 9.31 11.68 2.05
C ALA A 26 9.87 13.08 2.35
N ASN A 27 9.01 14.11 2.43
CA ASN A 27 9.41 15.49 2.72
C ASN A 27 8.78 16.05 4.00
N GLN A 28 8.28 15.19 4.89
CA GLN A 28 7.64 15.63 6.13
C GLN A 28 8.60 15.53 7.31
N GLN A 29 8.57 16.54 8.17
CA GLN A 29 9.25 16.52 9.47
C GLN A 29 8.22 16.77 10.56
N PHE A 30 8.12 15.83 11.50
CA PHE A 30 7.18 15.92 12.62
C PHE A 30 7.95 16.24 13.91
N ARG A 31 7.37 17.07 14.78
CA ARG A 31 7.99 17.45 16.06
C ARG A 31 7.37 16.73 17.25
N SER A 32 6.19 16.12 17.05
CA SER A 32 5.45 15.41 18.07
C SER A 32 4.66 14.24 17.49
N TYR A 33 4.21 13.35 18.37
CA TYR A 33 3.26 12.29 18.01
C TYR A 33 1.91 12.85 17.52
N GLU A 34 1.47 13.98 18.09
CA GLU A 34 0.22 14.63 17.69
C GLU A 34 0.28 15.13 16.24
N ASP A 35 1.44 15.65 15.80
CA ASP A 35 1.66 16.05 14.41
C ASP A 35 1.55 14.85 13.45
N ILE A 36 2.09 13.69 13.85
CA ILE A 36 2.01 12.45 13.07
C ILE A 36 0.55 11.99 12.96
N SER A 37 -0.19 11.98 14.07
CA SER A 37 -1.61 11.57 14.07
C SER A 37 -2.44 12.46 13.16
N LYS A 38 -2.30 13.79 13.29
CA LYS A 38 -3.03 14.76 12.44
C LYS A 38 -2.70 14.60 10.97
N TRP A 39 -1.42 14.39 10.64
CA TRP A 39 -1.01 14.16 9.27
C TRP A 39 -1.59 12.87 8.71
N LEU A 40 -1.57 11.78 9.50
CA LEU A 40 -2.12 10.49 9.10
C LEU A 40 -3.63 10.59 8.84
N ASP A 41 -4.38 11.19 9.76
CA ASP A 41 -5.82 11.40 9.63
C ASP A 41 -6.15 12.23 8.38
N SER A 42 -5.41 13.33 8.16
CA SER A 42 -5.57 14.16 6.97
C SER A 42 -5.20 13.42 5.69
N TRP A 43 -4.16 12.60 5.70
CA TRP A 43 -3.71 11.86 4.52
C TRP A 43 -4.72 10.78 4.14
N ILE A 44 -5.24 10.03 5.11
CA ILE A 44 -6.29 9.03 4.90
C ILE A 44 -7.56 9.71 4.37
N ALA A 45 -8.01 10.80 5.01
CA ALA A 45 -9.20 11.55 4.59
C ALA A 45 -9.06 12.18 3.20
N SER A 46 -7.83 12.42 2.72
CA SER A 46 -7.57 12.94 1.38
C SER A 46 -7.75 11.90 0.27
N LYS A 47 -7.81 10.61 0.59
CA LYS A 47 -7.99 9.53 -0.39
C LYS A 47 -9.47 9.28 -0.62
N ASP A 48 -9.85 9.22 -1.88
CA ASP A 48 -11.20 8.82 -2.25
C ASP A 48 -11.38 7.29 -2.18
N GLU A 49 -12.63 6.83 -2.31
CA GLU A 49 -12.94 5.41 -2.35
C GLU A 49 -12.22 4.70 -3.52
N HIS A 50 -12.02 5.40 -4.62
CA HIS A 50 -11.43 4.86 -5.83
C HIS A 50 -9.97 4.46 -5.61
N PHE A 51 -9.21 5.25 -4.87
CA PHE A 51 -7.85 4.91 -4.45
C PHE A 51 -7.78 3.52 -3.79
N TYR A 52 -8.60 3.28 -2.76
CA TYR A 52 -8.60 1.99 -2.06
C TYR A 52 -9.05 0.84 -2.97
N ARG A 53 -10.08 1.09 -3.77
CA ARG A 53 -10.63 0.12 -4.72
C ARG A 53 -9.60 -0.26 -5.79
N ASP A 54 -8.83 0.69 -6.29
CA ASP A 54 -7.83 0.47 -7.32
C ASP A 54 -6.65 -0.35 -6.78
N GLY A 55 -6.25 -0.09 -5.52
CA GLY A 55 -5.30 -0.93 -4.81
C GLY A 55 -5.74 -2.39 -4.76
N ILE A 56 -7.01 -2.66 -4.42
CA ILE A 56 -7.57 -4.02 -4.39
C ILE A 56 -7.71 -4.61 -5.79
N ARG A 57 -8.15 -3.82 -6.77
CA ARG A 57 -8.35 -4.27 -8.17
C ARG A 57 -7.06 -4.62 -8.89
N ALA A 58 -5.90 -4.21 -8.37
CA ALA A 58 -4.60 -4.63 -8.87
C ALA A 58 -4.22 -6.06 -8.43
N LEU A 59 -4.93 -6.69 -7.48
CA LEU A 59 -4.62 -8.03 -6.99
C LEU A 59 -4.63 -9.12 -8.08
N PRO A 60 -5.63 -9.21 -8.97
CA PRO A 60 -5.66 -10.25 -10.00
C PRO A 60 -4.43 -10.19 -10.92
N GLU A 61 -4.08 -9.00 -11.41
CA GLU A 61 -2.89 -8.80 -12.26
C GLU A 61 -1.60 -9.19 -11.54
N ARG A 62 -1.49 -8.88 -10.24
CA ARG A 62 -0.34 -9.27 -9.42
C ARG A 62 -0.26 -10.78 -9.23
N TRP A 63 -1.38 -11.45 -8.95
CA TRP A 63 -1.41 -12.92 -8.87
C TRP A 63 -1.04 -13.58 -10.20
N GLU A 64 -1.49 -13.04 -11.33
CA GLU A 64 -1.07 -13.50 -12.65
C GLU A 64 0.45 -13.38 -12.83
N LYS A 65 1.06 -12.29 -12.39
CA LYS A 65 2.52 -12.12 -12.42
C LYS A 65 3.26 -13.10 -11.52
N VAL A 66 2.77 -13.36 -10.30
CA VAL A 66 3.35 -14.38 -9.41
C VAL A 66 3.32 -15.76 -10.08
N VAL A 67 2.19 -16.13 -10.69
CA VAL A 67 2.04 -17.42 -11.38
C VAL A 67 2.95 -17.49 -12.61
N ALA A 68 2.99 -16.44 -13.42
CA ALA A 68 3.85 -16.37 -14.60
C ALA A 68 5.35 -16.41 -14.27
N ASN A 69 5.71 -16.07 -13.03
CA ASN A 69 7.08 -16.03 -12.54
C ASN A 69 7.40 -17.22 -11.61
N ASP A 70 6.64 -18.32 -11.70
CA ASP A 70 6.83 -19.55 -10.92
C ASP A 70 6.94 -19.30 -9.40
N GLY A 71 6.15 -18.34 -8.89
CA GLY A 71 6.13 -17.96 -7.47
C GLY A 71 7.25 -17.02 -7.03
N GLN A 72 8.12 -16.56 -7.94
CA GLN A 72 9.17 -15.57 -7.66
C GLN A 72 8.61 -14.13 -7.69
N TYR A 73 9.34 -13.19 -7.09
CA TYR A 73 9.00 -11.76 -7.14
C TYR A 73 9.16 -11.14 -8.53
N PHE A 74 8.31 -10.15 -8.85
CA PHE A 74 8.24 -9.45 -10.14
C PHE A 74 8.36 -7.93 -10.01
#